data_AF-A0AA36MXL9-F1
#
_entry.id   AF-A0AA36MXL9-F1
#
_cell.length_a   1.000
_cell.length_b   1.000
_cell.length_c   1.000
_cell.angle_alpha   90.00
_cell.angle_beta   90.00
_cell.angle_gamma   90.00
#
_symmetry.space_group_name_H-M   'P 1'
#
loop_
_entity.id
_entity.type
_entity.pdbx_description
1 polymer ?
#
loop_
_entity_poly.entity_id
_entity_poly.type
_entity_poly.pdbx_seq_one_letter_code
_entity_poly.pdbx_strand_id
1 'polypeptide(L)'
;MPSCGGLYEQEELIRDRIRACDMLVISVGGNDIALAPSLCTVLAMILLMITPWPLLCCCHPAVAYFVAMFRCQVQCYANRLTAVTRPRKIGVCMIYNLDERNGESWANMALCALCYTCFPSMLQRRMRLVFELGTSKIQVPGTEVVPIALADALDGRCTEEITTKEWSPA
;
A
#
# COMPACT_ATOMS: atom_id res chain seq x y z
N MET A 1 8.04 1.24 -5.55
CA MET A 1 7.86 2.70 -5.62
C MET A 1 9.17 3.32 -6.06
N PRO A 2 9.21 3.96 -7.23
CA PRO A 2 10.35 4.76 -7.58
C PRO A 2 10.45 5.87 -6.52
N SER A 3 11.44 5.74 -5.63
CA SER A 3 11.82 6.73 -4.63
C SER A 3 12.11 8.04 -5.33
N CYS A 4 11.13 8.93 -5.42
CA CYS A 4 11.18 10.17 -6.20
C CYS A 4 11.78 10.03 -7.64
N GLY A 5 11.88 8.83 -8.21
CA GLY A 5 12.42 8.57 -9.55
C GLY A 5 11.40 8.81 -10.66
N GLY A 6 11.83 8.75 -11.92
CA GLY A 6 10.96 8.90 -13.10
C GLY A 6 9.85 7.85 -13.18
N LEU A 7 8.87 8.11 -14.04
CA LEU A 7 7.84 7.13 -14.41
C LEU A 7 8.47 6.07 -15.32
N TYR A 8 8.04 4.83 -15.21
CA TYR A 8 8.35 3.78 -16.19
C TYR A 8 7.59 4.04 -17.50
N GLU A 9 8.06 3.49 -18.62
CA GLU A 9 7.46 3.70 -19.96
C GLU A 9 5.96 3.39 -19.98
N GLN A 10 5.52 2.36 -19.27
CA GLN A 10 4.10 1.99 -19.17
C GLN A 10 3.28 3.04 -18.42
N GLU A 11 3.88 3.69 -17.42
CA GLU A 11 3.23 4.72 -16.62
C GLU A 11 3.17 6.04 -17.40
N GLU A 12 4.17 6.33 -18.24
CA GLU A 12 4.12 7.47 -19.17
C GLU A 12 2.98 7.33 -20.17
N LEU A 13 2.73 6.13 -20.69
CA LEU A 13 1.59 5.87 -21.55
C LEU A 13 0.26 6.18 -20.84
N ILE A 14 0.12 5.79 -19.57
CA ILE A 14 -1.06 6.11 -18.76
C ILE A 14 -1.18 7.64 -18.59
N ARG A 15 -0.10 8.32 -18.22
CA ARG A 15 -0.06 9.79 -18.06
C ARG A 15 -0.53 10.50 -19.33
N ASP A 16 -0.09 10.02 -20.49
CA ASP A 16 -0.32 10.70 -21.77
C ASP A 16 -1.69 10.34 -22.39
N ARG A 17 -2.37 9.29 -21.90
CA ARG A 17 -3.65 8.81 -22.45
C ARG A 17 -4.84 8.94 -21.51
N ILE A 18 -4.61 9.16 -20.21
CA ILE A 18 -5.70 9.35 -19.24
C ILE A 18 -6.52 10.59 -19.55
N ARG A 19 -7.84 10.48 -19.41
CA ARG A 19 -8.80 11.55 -19.70
C ARG A 19 -9.38 12.14 -18.42
N ALA A 20 -9.87 13.36 -18.51
CA ALA A 20 -10.46 14.06 -17.37
C ALA A 20 -11.70 13.36 -16.79
N CYS A 21 -12.41 12.55 -17.57
CA CYS A 21 -13.57 11.79 -17.12
C CYS A 21 -13.21 10.46 -16.41
N ASP A 22 -11.96 10.03 -16.48
CA ASP A 22 -11.56 8.70 -16.04
C ASP A 22 -11.41 8.61 -14.52
N MET A 23 -11.37 7.39 -14.01
CA MET A 23 -10.93 7.06 -12.66
C MET A 23 -9.59 6.32 -12.74
N LEU A 24 -8.58 6.87 -12.07
CA LEU A 24 -7.27 6.23 -11.94
C LEU A 24 -7.23 5.40 -10.66
N VAL A 25 -6.82 4.14 -10.73
CA VAL A 25 -6.59 3.31 -9.53
C VAL A 25 -5.08 3.12 -9.35
N ILE A 26 -4.57 3.51 -8.19
CA ILE A 26 -3.17 3.41 -7.82
C ILE A 26 -3.06 2.37 -6.70
N SER A 27 -2.50 1.21 -7.02
CA SER A 27 -2.24 0.12 -6.08
C SER A 27 -0.75 -0.18 -6.04
N VAL A 28 -0.03 0.48 -5.14
CA VAL A 28 1.43 0.41 -5.00
C VAL A 28 1.82 0.29 -3.52
N GLY A 29 2.99 -0.29 -3.25
CA GLY A 29 3.53 -0.45 -1.89
C GLY A 29 3.50 -1.89 -1.36
N GLY A 30 2.62 -2.75 -1.86
CA GLY A 30 2.59 -4.18 -1.49
C GLY A 30 3.92 -4.88 -1.82
N ASN A 31 4.37 -4.71 -3.06
CA ASN A 31 5.64 -5.28 -3.54
C ASN A 31 6.86 -4.64 -2.85
N ASP A 32 6.78 -3.36 -2.49
CA ASP A 32 7.85 -2.64 -1.79
C ASP A 32 8.07 -3.11 -0.36
N ILE A 33 7.01 -3.58 0.29
CA ILE A 33 7.08 -4.13 1.65
C ILE A 33 7.43 -5.62 1.64
N ALA A 34 6.95 -6.39 0.66
CA ALA A 34 7.02 -7.85 0.75
C ALA A 34 7.89 -8.57 -0.32
N LEU A 35 8.17 -7.97 -1.50
CA LEU A 35 9.06 -8.59 -2.51
C LEU A 35 10.50 -8.07 -2.48
N ALA A 36 10.71 -6.80 -2.14
CA ALA A 36 12.03 -6.18 -2.11
C ALA A 36 12.16 -5.14 -0.99
N PRO A 37 11.97 -5.52 0.30
CA PRO A 37 12.08 -4.56 1.38
C PRO A 37 13.52 -4.06 1.49
N SER A 38 13.70 -2.75 1.49
CA SER A 38 14.99 -2.15 1.83
C SER A 38 15.35 -2.50 3.29
N LEU A 39 16.65 -2.48 3.65
CA LEU A 39 17.06 -2.65 5.05
C LEU A 39 16.34 -1.67 5.98
N CYS A 40 16.11 -0.43 5.52
CA CYS A 40 15.33 0.57 6.23
C CYS A 40 13.87 0.14 6.43
N THR A 41 13.25 -0.47 5.41
CA THR A 41 11.89 -1.00 5.49
C THR A 41 11.82 -2.10 6.54
N VAL A 42 12.74 -3.07 6.51
CA VAL A 42 12.81 -4.17 7.49
C VAL A 42 12.98 -3.62 8.91
N LEU A 43 13.93 -2.72 9.13
CA LEU A 43 14.18 -2.11 10.44
C LEU A 43 12.96 -1.31 10.93
N ALA A 44 12.33 -0.51 10.07
CA ALA A 44 11.11 0.22 10.40
C ALA A 44 9.96 -0.73 10.71
N MET A 45 9.84 -1.86 10.01
CA MET A 45 8.82 -2.88 10.27
C MET A 45 9.03 -3.58 11.61
N ILE A 46 10.26 -4.01 11.92
CA ILE A 46 10.60 -4.60 13.23
C ILE A 46 10.33 -3.60 14.35
N LEU A 47 10.80 -2.36 14.19
CA LEU A 47 10.59 -1.29 15.16
C LEU A 47 9.08 -1.01 15.33
N LEU A 48 8.32 -1.01 14.24
CA LEU A 48 6.86 -0.88 14.29
C LEU A 48 6.25 -2.01 15.10
N MET A 49 6.72 -3.26 14.98
CA MET A 49 6.14 -4.43 15.65
C MET A 49 6.49 -4.53 17.14
N ILE A 50 7.71 -4.17 17.53
CA ILE A 50 8.15 -4.26 18.94
C ILE A 50 7.69 -3.07 19.78
N THR A 51 7.41 -1.91 19.18
CA THR A 51 6.97 -0.73 19.92
C THR A 51 5.56 -0.93 20.52
N PRO A 52 5.36 -0.74 21.84
CA PRO A 52 4.04 -0.76 22.46
C PRO A 52 3.07 0.27 21.88
N TRP A 53 1.78 -0.08 21.81
CA TRP A 53 0.73 0.78 21.22
C TRP A 53 0.72 2.23 21.72
N PRO A 54 0.85 2.53 23.04
CA PRO A 54 0.82 3.91 23.53
C PRO A 54 1.97 4.80 23.01
N LEU A 55 3.05 4.19 22.54
CA LEU A 55 4.24 4.89 22.04
C LEU A 55 4.20 5.08 20.51
N LEU A 56 3.24 4.47 19.82
CA LEU A 56 3.02 4.67 18.39
C LEU A 56 2.22 5.94 18.13
N CYS A 57 2.89 7.09 18.16
CA CYS A 57 2.33 8.35 17.67
C CYS A 57 2.79 8.65 16.24
N CYS A 58 2.24 9.69 15.62
CA CYS A 58 2.60 10.13 14.27
C CYS A 58 4.10 10.48 14.11
N CYS A 59 4.76 10.88 15.18
CA CYS A 59 6.19 11.23 15.19
C CYS A 59 7.10 10.02 15.43
N HIS A 60 6.56 8.85 15.78
CA HIS A 60 7.38 7.67 16.00
C HIS A 60 8.11 7.30 14.70
N PRO A 61 9.44 7.05 14.72
CA PRO A 61 10.25 6.94 13.50
C PRO A 61 9.74 5.86 12.53
N ALA A 62 9.27 4.72 13.04
CA ALA A 62 8.67 3.69 12.19
C ALA A 62 7.35 4.15 11.53
N VAL A 63 6.49 4.85 12.29
CA VAL A 63 5.23 5.39 11.77
C VAL A 63 5.52 6.49 10.75
N ALA A 64 6.42 7.40 11.06
CA ALA A 64 6.86 8.47 10.17
C ALA A 64 7.46 7.93 8.87
N TYR A 65 8.27 6.87 8.94
CA TYR A 65 8.81 6.18 7.76
C TYR A 65 7.70 5.65 6.85
N PHE A 66 6.74 4.89 7.40
CA PHE A 66 5.64 4.34 6.62
C PHE A 66 4.68 5.42 6.13
N VAL A 67 4.42 6.48 6.91
CA VAL A 67 3.64 7.64 6.45
C VAL A 67 4.37 8.34 5.30
N ALA A 68 5.68 8.56 5.39
CA ALA A 68 6.44 9.16 4.29
C ALA A 68 6.36 8.30 3.02
N MET A 69 6.44 6.98 3.16
CA MET A 69 6.31 6.02 2.06
C MET A 69 4.91 6.03 1.46
N PHE A 70 3.87 5.75 2.26
CA PHE A 70 2.50 5.59 1.78
C PHE A 70 1.76 6.89 1.49
N ARG A 71 2.21 8.02 2.03
CA ARG A 71 1.62 9.33 1.75
C ARG A 71 2.47 10.12 0.79
N CYS A 72 3.67 10.52 1.21
CA CYS A 72 4.46 11.48 0.44
C CYS A 72 4.91 10.89 -0.89
N GLN A 73 5.44 9.66 -0.90
CA GLN A 73 5.90 9.06 -2.16
C GLN A 73 4.74 8.73 -3.09
N VAL A 74 3.63 8.18 -2.56
CA VAL A 74 2.42 7.90 -3.38
C VAL A 74 1.80 9.19 -3.92
N GLN A 75 1.76 10.26 -3.13
CA GLN A 75 1.25 11.55 -3.60
C GLN A 75 2.15 12.15 -4.68
N CYS A 76 3.47 12.09 -4.52
CA CYS A 76 4.42 12.51 -5.54
C CYS A 76 4.27 11.68 -6.82
N TYR A 77 4.08 10.37 -6.67
CA TYR A 77 3.82 9.46 -7.78
C TYR A 77 2.53 9.81 -8.52
N ALA A 78 1.41 9.95 -7.80
CA ALA A 78 0.11 10.32 -8.35
C ALA A 78 0.18 11.67 -9.10
N ASN A 79 0.80 12.69 -8.50
CA ASN A 79 0.96 13.99 -9.14
C ASN A 79 1.75 13.93 -10.46
N ARG A 80 2.75 13.05 -10.56
CA ARG A 80 3.52 12.85 -11.80
C ARG A 80 2.75 12.09 -12.85
N LEU A 81 2.06 11.02 -12.42
CA LEU A 81 1.21 10.22 -13.30
C LEU A 81 0.05 11.03 -13.87
N THR A 82 -0.42 12.06 -13.15
CA THR A 82 -1.49 12.98 -13.59
C THR A 82 -0.96 14.38 -13.91
N ALA A 83 0.30 14.51 -14.32
CA ALA A 83 0.91 15.80 -14.61
C ALA A 83 0.35 16.45 -15.89
N VAL A 84 -0.04 15.63 -16.87
CA VAL A 84 -0.58 16.10 -18.17
C VAL A 84 -2.10 16.32 -18.07
N THR A 85 -2.82 15.31 -17.60
CA THR A 85 -4.28 15.36 -17.43
C THR A 85 -4.68 14.96 -16.01
N ARG A 86 -5.57 15.75 -15.39
CA ARG A 86 -6.17 15.44 -14.08
C ARG A 86 -7.43 14.60 -14.27
N PRO A 87 -7.47 13.33 -13.83
CA PRO A 87 -8.68 12.54 -13.89
C PRO A 87 -9.72 13.05 -12.89
N ARG A 88 -10.97 12.63 -13.06
CA ARG A 88 -12.08 13.00 -12.16
C ARG A 88 -11.82 12.47 -10.75
N LYS A 89 -11.36 11.22 -10.66
CA LYS A 89 -11.10 10.54 -9.39
C LYS A 89 -9.79 9.75 -9.43
N ILE A 90 -9.15 9.64 -8.26
CA ILE A 90 -8.03 8.73 -8.01
C ILE A 90 -8.38 7.83 -6.83
N GLY A 91 -8.49 6.53 -7.06
CA GLY A 91 -8.54 5.53 -5.98
C GLY A 91 -7.13 5.16 -5.56
N VAL A 92 -6.76 5.37 -4.29
CA VAL A 92 -5.45 4.94 -3.77
C VAL A 92 -5.62 3.77 -2.82
N CYS A 93 -5.12 2.61 -3.23
CA CYS A 93 -5.18 1.39 -2.46
C CYS A 93 -3.98 1.27 -1.53
N MET A 94 -4.22 0.97 -0.26
CA MET A 94 -3.20 0.45 0.65
C MET A 94 -3.23 -1.09 0.67
N ILE A 95 -2.13 -1.70 1.10
CA ILE A 95 -1.94 -3.16 1.18
C ILE A 95 -3.11 -3.83 1.92
N TYR A 96 -3.56 -4.99 1.42
CA TYR A 96 -4.59 -5.84 2.02
C TYR A 96 -4.03 -6.75 3.12
N ASN A 97 -4.90 -7.38 3.90
CA ASN A 97 -4.47 -8.36 4.91
C ASN A 97 -4.02 -9.63 4.20
N LEU A 98 -2.77 -10.04 4.44
CA LEU A 98 -2.24 -11.28 3.90
C LEU A 98 -2.93 -12.49 4.57
N ASP A 99 -2.94 -13.65 3.90
CA ASP A 99 -3.56 -14.87 4.44
C ASP A 99 -2.96 -15.23 5.79
N GLU A 100 -3.80 -15.31 6.83
CA GLU A 100 -3.38 -15.66 8.19
C GLU A 100 -2.80 -17.08 8.28
N ARG A 101 -3.19 -17.98 7.36
CA ARG A 101 -2.71 -19.36 7.29
C ARG A 101 -1.34 -19.48 6.63
N ASN A 102 -0.86 -18.41 5.99
CA ASN A 102 0.47 -18.31 5.38
C ASN A 102 0.79 -19.54 4.48
N GLY A 103 -0.13 -19.84 3.54
CA GLY A 103 0.09 -20.81 2.47
C GLY A 103 1.28 -20.43 1.57
N GLU A 104 1.53 -21.11 0.45
CA GLU A 104 2.59 -20.70 -0.48
C GLU A 104 2.31 -19.28 -1.02
N SER A 105 3.03 -18.29 -0.49
CA SER A 105 2.90 -16.90 -0.88
C SER A 105 4.28 -16.28 -1.08
N TRP A 106 4.36 -15.41 -2.08
CA TRP A 106 5.53 -14.61 -2.38
C TRP A 106 5.98 -13.71 -1.21
N ALA A 107 5.10 -13.47 -0.23
CA ALA A 107 5.37 -12.66 0.94
C ALA A 107 5.82 -13.46 2.18
N ASN A 108 5.94 -14.79 2.09
CA ASN A 108 6.13 -15.68 3.26
C ASN A 108 7.36 -15.34 4.11
N MET A 109 8.47 -14.95 3.50
CA MET A 109 9.67 -14.56 4.26
C MET A 109 9.45 -13.30 5.09
N ALA A 110 8.81 -12.28 4.51
CA ALA A 110 8.49 -11.04 5.21
C ALA A 110 7.45 -11.30 6.33
N LEU A 111 6.43 -12.13 6.04
CA LEU A 111 5.40 -12.52 7.00
C LEU A 111 5.96 -13.30 8.19
N CYS A 112 6.85 -14.26 7.94
CA CYS A 112 7.51 -15.03 8.98
C CYS A 112 8.41 -14.15 9.85
N ALA A 113 9.18 -13.24 9.25
CA ALA A 113 10.03 -12.29 9.99
C ALA A 113 9.21 -11.34 10.88
N LEU A 114 7.95 -11.09 10.54
CA LEU A 114 7.03 -10.26 11.31
C LEU A 114 6.20 -11.02 12.34
N CYS A 115 6.41 -12.34 12.48
CA CYS A 115 5.59 -13.17 13.35
C CYS A 115 4.09 -13.05 13.01
N TYR A 116 3.76 -12.79 11.74
CA TYR A 116 2.39 -12.53 11.29
C TYR A 116 1.48 -13.73 11.53
N THR A 117 2.02 -14.94 11.37
CA THR A 117 1.34 -16.21 11.67
C THR A 117 0.96 -16.37 13.13
N CYS A 118 1.65 -15.69 14.05
CA CYS A 118 1.39 -15.80 15.49
C CYS A 118 0.42 -14.71 15.98
N PHE A 119 0.50 -13.49 15.42
CA PHE A 119 -0.30 -12.34 15.86
C PHE A 119 -0.74 -11.45 14.68
N PRO A 120 -1.58 -11.95 13.77
CA PRO A 120 -1.95 -11.22 12.55
C PRO A 120 -2.65 -9.90 12.87
N SER A 121 -3.50 -9.90 13.91
CA SER A 121 -4.24 -8.72 14.38
C SER A 121 -3.33 -7.56 14.80
N MET A 122 -2.09 -7.83 15.25
CA MET A 122 -1.15 -6.78 15.62
C MET A 122 -0.67 -6.02 14.38
N LEU A 123 -0.23 -6.74 13.34
CA LEU A 123 0.22 -6.09 12.10
C LEU A 123 -0.95 -5.38 11.41
N GLN A 124 -2.11 -6.03 11.32
CA GLN A 124 -3.33 -5.44 10.74
C GLN A 124 -3.67 -4.11 11.42
N ARG A 125 -3.67 -4.07 12.77
CA ARG A 125 -3.93 -2.85 13.54
C ARG A 125 -2.88 -1.76 13.28
N ARG A 126 -1.60 -2.12 13.20
CA ARG A 126 -0.50 -1.18 12.91
C ARG A 126 -0.57 -0.64 11.48
N MET A 127 -0.94 -1.46 10.50
CA MET A 127 -1.18 -1.02 9.12
C MET A 127 -2.40 -0.12 9.00
N ARG A 128 -3.46 -0.35 9.79
CA ARG A 128 -4.61 0.56 9.87
C ARG A 128 -4.21 1.95 10.36
N LEU A 129 -3.35 2.03 11.39
CA LEU A 129 -2.79 3.31 11.84
C LEU A 129 -2.02 4.03 10.72
N VAL A 130 -1.19 3.30 9.98
CA VAL A 130 -0.46 3.87 8.83
C VAL A 130 -1.41 4.32 7.73
N PHE A 131 -2.50 3.61 7.45
CA PHE A 131 -3.53 4.02 6.50
C PHE A 131 -4.18 5.34 6.91
N GLU A 132 -4.60 5.44 8.17
CA GLU A 132 -5.29 6.60 8.73
C GLU A 132 -4.39 7.85 8.73
N LEU A 133 -3.10 7.70 9.01
CA LEU A 133 -2.15 8.82 9.03
C LEU A 133 -1.54 9.12 7.65
N GLY A 134 -1.48 8.12 6.78
CA GLY A 134 -0.78 8.16 5.51
C GLY A 134 -1.74 8.23 4.31
N THR A 135 -2.14 7.07 3.80
CA THR A 135 -2.90 6.94 2.55
C THR A 135 -4.19 7.75 2.54
N SER A 136 -4.93 7.79 3.66
CA SER A 136 -6.18 8.55 3.78
C SER A 136 -6.01 10.07 3.71
N LYS A 137 -4.76 10.54 3.81
CA LYS A 137 -4.39 11.97 3.81
C LYS A 137 -3.69 12.40 2.52
N ILE A 138 -3.65 11.53 1.50
CA ILE A 138 -3.14 11.88 0.17
C ILE A 138 -4.09 12.88 -0.48
N GLN A 139 -3.53 13.93 -1.08
CA GLN A 139 -4.28 14.92 -1.83
C GLN A 139 -3.60 15.23 -3.16
N VAL A 140 -4.41 15.34 -4.20
CA VAL A 140 -3.99 15.68 -5.56
C VAL A 140 -4.87 16.85 -6.02
N PRO A 141 -4.34 18.08 -6.10
CA PRO A 141 -5.16 19.25 -6.44
C PRO A 141 -5.94 19.07 -7.74
N GLY A 142 -7.22 19.45 -7.74
CA GLY A 142 -8.09 19.33 -8.92
C GLY A 142 -8.65 17.92 -9.19
N THR A 143 -8.37 16.95 -8.32
CA THR A 143 -8.90 15.58 -8.45
C THR A 143 -9.41 15.08 -7.09
N GLU A 144 -10.55 14.39 -7.09
CA GLU A 144 -11.07 13.72 -5.88
C GLU A 144 -10.23 12.46 -5.59
N VAL A 145 -9.58 12.42 -4.42
CA VAL A 145 -8.82 11.23 -3.98
C VAL A 145 -9.69 10.39 -3.05
N VAL A 146 -9.89 9.13 -3.42
CA VAL A 146 -10.63 8.13 -2.66
C VAL A 146 -9.63 7.15 -2.06
N PRO A 147 -9.36 7.19 -0.74
CA PRO A 147 -8.50 6.20 -0.11
C PRO A 147 -9.24 4.88 0.04
N ILE A 148 -8.61 3.79 -0.37
CA ILE A 148 -9.18 2.45 -0.37
C ILE A 148 -8.36 1.57 0.58
N ALA A 149 -8.96 1.26 1.73
CA ALA A 149 -8.43 0.26 2.66
C ALA A 149 -8.81 -1.13 2.13
N LEU A 150 -7.99 -1.72 1.25
CA LEU A 150 -8.26 -3.05 0.71
C LEU A 150 -8.42 -4.11 1.81
N ALA A 151 -7.80 -3.90 2.97
CA ALA A 151 -7.95 -4.75 4.15
C ALA A 151 -9.40 -4.83 4.71
N ASP A 152 -10.27 -3.87 4.42
CA ASP A 152 -11.68 -3.95 4.82
C ASP A 152 -12.49 -4.90 3.90
N ALA A 153 -12.00 -5.17 2.68
CA ALA A 153 -12.64 -6.08 1.72
C ALA A 153 -11.94 -7.45 1.63
N LEU A 154 -10.63 -7.49 1.88
CA LEU A 154 -9.79 -8.69 1.85
C LEU A 154 -9.22 -8.89 3.25
N ASP A 155 -9.98 -9.56 4.10
CA ASP A 155 -9.74 -9.64 5.54
C ASP A 155 -8.72 -10.72 5.94
N GLY A 156 -8.31 -11.57 5.00
CA GLY A 156 -7.30 -12.62 5.19
C GLY A 156 -7.84 -13.93 5.77
N ARG A 157 -9.17 -14.08 5.91
CA ARG A 157 -9.82 -15.27 6.53
C ARG A 157 -10.21 -16.36 5.54
N CYS A 158 -10.32 -16.01 4.26
CA CYS A 158 -10.73 -16.92 3.18
C CYS A 158 -9.58 -17.11 2.18
N THR A 159 -8.89 -18.26 2.24
CA THR A 159 -7.80 -18.63 1.30
C THR A 159 -8.26 -18.66 -0.17
N GLU A 160 -9.56 -18.88 -0.42
CA GLU A 160 -10.16 -18.95 -1.77
C GLU A 160 -10.19 -17.59 -2.48
N GLU A 161 -10.22 -16.46 -1.75
CA GLU A 161 -10.26 -15.12 -2.35
C GLU A 161 -8.96 -14.72 -3.06
N ILE A 162 -7.84 -15.35 -2.69
CA ILE A 162 -6.50 -15.05 -3.25
C ILE A 162 -6.19 -15.97 -4.44
N THR A 163 -6.81 -17.14 -4.53
CA THR A 163 -6.46 -18.20 -5.49
C THR A 163 -7.50 -18.45 -6.59
N THR A 164 -8.73 -17.92 -6.51
CA THR A 164 -9.78 -18.21 -7.50
C THR A 164 -10.31 -16.97 -8.23
N LYS A 165 -9.50 -16.46 -9.16
CA LYS A 165 -9.97 -15.97 -10.47
C LYS A 165 -8.99 -16.40 -11.55
N GLU A 166 -8.73 -17.70 -11.64
CA GLU A 166 -8.37 -18.27 -12.93
C GLU A 166 -9.53 -18.00 -13.89
N TRP A 167 -9.22 -17.30 -14.97
CA TRP A 167 -10.09 -17.12 -16.12
C TRP A 167 -10.68 -18.46 -16.55
N SER A 168 -11.96 -18.70 -16.27
CA SER A 168 -12.74 -19.67 -17.05
C SER A 168 -13.30 -18.91 -18.25
N PRO A 169 -12.79 -19.12 -19.48
CA PRO A 169 -13.46 -18.61 -20.66
C PRO A 169 -14.84 -19.27 -20.74
N ALA A 170 -15.89 -18.46 -20.76
CA ALA A 170 -17.20 -18.87 -21.21
C ALA A 170 -17.24 -18.86 -22.75
#